data_AF-A0A9P6TJ90-F1
#
_entry.id   AF-A0A9P6TJ90-F1
#
_cell.length_a   1.000
_cell.length_b   1.000
_cell.length_c   1.000
_cell.angle_alpha   90.00
_cell.angle_beta   90.00
_cell.angle_gamma   90.00
#
_symmetry.space_group_name_H-M   'P 1'
#
loop_
_entity.id
_entity.type
_entity.pdbx_description
1 polymer ?
#
loop_
_entity_poly.entity_id
_entity_poly.type
_entity_poly.pdbx_seq_one_letter_code
_entity_poly.pdbx_strand_id
1 'polypeptide(L)'
;MLSKSPLPELRDRAAIINKYGVCPVCDSPDCHEHKQQPVHECADCGYPTHCSDEHYHAGWEAHQEICQALREQNEDDHDLRSGRPMREFEFPSAQGFDEAVNMANWDVFFYTRSFPSMDSDRSMRHVSKLLTYPITVASILHQSCPYKLGKEVTAEGMRSISALRTVLYPRNELAKDGVSLVRSETINLFIVGARAEASLPQHIWLQLAYLFPHTPFHIHFIGPDALPANKDPYTTSLNERLMFTYDSCMYHDYHEKIEKFDPYTDLFFIFSPGIGYTSARDGWKPTIQKALETKCSIFLTGFDEADVANDVKAVEEDYEGDFDWVLKPSVNEFRSLKRDVNLTDLRQMIFANWGIWGIRGKRYDVTHQPEDD
;
A
#
# COMPACT_ATOMS: atom_id res chain seq x y z
N MET A 1 -2.61 19.87 22.54
CA MET A 1 -1.13 19.97 22.59
C MET A 1 -0.56 18.59 22.84
N LEU A 2 0.43 18.18 22.05
CA LEU A 2 1.04 16.86 22.14
C LEU A 2 1.86 16.68 23.42
N SER A 3 2.63 17.69 23.85
CA SER A 3 3.42 17.61 25.10
C SER A 3 2.59 17.43 26.36
N LYS A 4 1.35 17.95 26.37
CA LYS A 4 0.40 17.88 27.48
C LYS A 4 -0.65 16.79 27.30
N SER A 5 -0.51 15.94 26.28
CA SER A 5 -1.46 14.86 26.04
C SER A 5 -1.50 13.89 27.23
N PRO A 6 -2.69 13.37 27.61
CA PRO A 6 -2.79 12.33 28.64
C PRO A 6 -2.10 11.01 28.24
N LEU A 7 -1.80 10.83 26.94
CA LEU A 7 -1.24 9.61 26.39
C LEU A 7 0.30 9.68 26.36
N PRO A 8 1.03 8.68 26.91
CA PRO A 8 2.49 8.70 26.93
C PRO A 8 3.09 8.69 25.52
N GLU A 9 2.58 7.87 24.61
CA GLU A 9 3.12 7.73 23.25
C GLU A 9 3.03 9.03 22.43
N LEU A 10 2.02 9.88 22.69
CA LEU A 10 1.89 11.17 22.03
C LEU A 10 2.86 12.22 22.60
N ARG A 11 3.19 12.11 23.89
CA ARG A 11 4.27 12.91 24.51
C ARG A 11 5.63 12.48 23.99
N ASP A 12 5.84 11.18 23.79
CA ASP A 12 7.07 10.65 23.19
C ASP A 12 7.22 11.14 21.75
N ARG A 13 6.12 11.19 20.98
CA ARG A 13 6.10 11.81 19.64
C ARG A 13 6.51 13.28 19.68
N ALA A 14 6.00 14.05 20.63
CA ALA A 14 6.43 15.44 20.84
C ALA A 14 7.92 15.53 21.18
N ALA A 15 8.43 14.64 22.04
CA ALA A 15 9.85 14.61 22.41
C ALA A 15 10.76 14.29 21.22
N ILE A 16 10.33 13.39 20.33
CA ILE A 16 11.06 13.07 19.08
C ILE A 16 11.10 14.30 18.18
N ILE A 17 9.98 14.99 17.99
CA ILE A 17 9.92 16.22 17.15
C ILE A 17 10.80 17.31 17.76
N ASN A 18 10.76 17.50 19.08
CA ASN A 18 11.63 18.48 19.73
C ASN A 18 13.12 18.12 19.59
N LYS A 19 13.48 16.83 19.49
CA LYS A 19 14.88 16.41 19.42
C LYS A 19 15.44 16.40 17.99
N TYR A 20 14.65 15.98 17.02
CA TYR A 20 15.09 15.76 15.64
C TYR A 20 14.45 16.69 14.62
N GLY A 21 13.41 17.43 15.04
CA GLY A 21 12.72 18.40 14.20
C GLY A 21 13.57 19.62 13.90
N VAL A 22 13.26 20.27 12.78
CA VAL A 22 13.89 21.52 12.35
C VAL A 22 12.83 22.61 12.22
N CYS A 23 13.11 23.79 12.76
CA CYS A 23 12.26 24.96 12.56
C CYS A 23 12.27 25.39 11.07
N PRO A 24 11.11 25.53 10.40
CA PRO A 24 11.04 25.89 8.98
C PRO A 24 11.74 27.21 8.63
N VAL A 25 11.66 28.20 9.52
CA VAL A 25 12.26 29.53 9.32
C VAL A 25 13.78 29.50 9.46
N CYS A 26 14.31 28.69 10.40
CA CYS A 26 15.75 28.51 10.58
C CYS A 26 16.41 27.66 9.48
N ASP A 27 15.62 26.88 8.75
CA ASP A 27 16.10 26.08 7.61
C ASP A 27 16.14 26.90 6.31
N SER A 28 15.57 28.11 6.31
CA SER A 28 15.63 29.02 5.15
C SER A 28 17.06 29.57 4.97
N PRO A 29 17.53 29.71 3.72
CA PRO A 29 18.89 30.18 3.44
C PRO A 29 19.16 31.63 3.89
N ASP A 30 18.10 32.38 4.17
CA ASP A 30 18.15 33.77 4.64
C ASP A 30 18.35 33.87 6.16
N CYS A 31 18.26 32.75 6.89
CA CYS A 31 18.49 32.70 8.33
C CYS A 31 19.95 32.30 8.61
N HIS A 32 20.75 33.23 9.14
CA HIS A 32 22.13 32.97 9.56
C HIS A 32 22.25 32.36 10.98
N GLU A 33 21.12 32.11 11.65
CA GLU A 33 21.10 31.50 12.97
C GLU A 33 21.19 29.98 12.90
N HIS A 34 21.84 29.38 13.90
CA HIS A 34 22.00 27.92 13.99
C HIS A 34 20.64 27.20 13.92
N LYS A 35 20.61 26.02 13.29
CA LYS A 35 19.42 25.16 13.21
C LYS A 35 18.89 24.85 14.61
N GLN A 36 17.83 25.54 15.01
CA GLN A 36 17.17 25.35 16.30
C GLN A 36 16.02 24.34 16.18
N GLN A 37 15.83 23.62 17.28
CA GLN A 37 14.76 22.65 17.44
C GLN A 37 13.41 23.35 17.66
N PRO A 38 12.31 22.78 17.17
CA PRO A 38 10.98 23.31 17.42
C PRO A 38 10.60 23.06 18.89
N VAL A 39 10.26 24.13 19.62
CA VAL A 39 9.84 24.09 21.03
C VAL A 39 8.46 24.74 21.19
N HIS A 40 8.14 25.72 20.35
CA HIS A 40 6.86 26.40 20.33
C HIS A 40 5.76 25.51 19.75
N GLU A 41 4.78 25.19 20.57
CA GLU A 41 3.59 24.44 20.18
C GLU A 41 2.47 25.35 19.68
N CYS A 42 1.99 25.09 18.47
CA CYS A 42 0.85 25.81 17.93
C CYS A 42 -0.43 25.45 18.70
N ALA A 43 -1.23 26.46 19.05
CA ALA A 43 -2.47 26.28 19.80
C ALA A 43 -3.54 25.48 19.02
N ASP A 44 -3.58 25.62 17.69
CA ASP A 44 -4.60 25.01 16.84
C ASP A 44 -4.27 23.56 16.47
N CYS A 45 -3.07 23.28 15.97
CA CYS A 45 -2.68 21.91 15.59
C CYS A 45 -2.12 21.09 16.76
N GLY A 46 -1.61 21.76 17.79
CA GLY A 46 -1.04 21.11 18.97
C GLY A 46 0.33 20.46 18.76
N TYR A 47 1.00 20.70 17.62
CA TYR A 47 2.35 20.24 17.31
C TYR A 47 3.41 21.30 17.64
N PRO A 48 4.61 20.89 18.13
CA PRO A 48 5.78 21.76 18.22
C PRO A 48 6.33 22.02 16.81
N THR A 49 6.25 23.26 16.34
CA THR A 49 6.53 23.60 14.92
C THR A 49 7.69 24.57 14.74
N HIS A 50 7.85 25.52 15.65
CA HIS A 50 8.86 26.59 15.54
C HIS A 50 9.71 26.65 16.82
N CYS A 51 10.90 27.26 16.77
CA CYS A 51 11.74 27.39 17.96
C CYS A 51 11.29 28.52 18.90
N SER A 52 10.71 29.60 18.38
CA SER A 52 10.24 30.77 19.13
C SER A 52 8.92 31.32 18.57
N ASP A 53 8.23 32.13 19.37
CA ASP A 53 7.00 32.84 18.97
C ASP A 53 7.25 33.78 17.77
N GLU A 54 8.42 34.42 17.73
CA GLU A 54 8.82 35.31 16.64
C GLU A 54 8.95 34.54 15.31
N HIS A 55 9.57 33.36 15.34
CA HIS A 55 9.69 32.50 14.16
C HIS A 55 8.35 31.88 13.77
N TYR A 56 7.46 31.62 14.73
CA TYR A 56 6.09 31.19 14.44
C TYR A 56 5.31 32.26 13.67
N HIS A 57 5.42 33.53 14.07
CA HIS A 57 4.78 34.63 13.34
C HIS A 57 5.41 34.87 11.96
N ALA A 58 6.74 34.75 11.84
CA ALA A 58 7.43 34.87 10.55
C ALA A 58 7.08 33.73 9.58
N GLY A 59 6.90 32.51 10.09
CA GLY A 59 6.54 31.31 9.30
C GLY A 59 5.04 31.01 9.24
N TRP A 60 4.18 31.93 9.68
CA TRP A 60 2.75 31.67 9.88
C TRP A 60 2.02 31.24 8.60
N GLU A 61 2.31 31.86 7.46
CA GLU A 61 1.64 31.55 6.19
C GLU A 61 1.89 30.09 5.75
N ALA A 62 3.15 29.66 5.74
CA ALA A 62 3.52 28.28 5.45
C ALA A 62 2.95 27.30 6.49
N HIS A 63 2.88 27.71 7.76
CA HIS A 63 2.26 26.90 8.80
C HIS A 63 0.75 26.75 8.60
N GLN A 64 0.06 27.80 8.15
CA GLN A 64 -1.39 27.81 7.99
C GLN A 64 -1.85 26.74 6.98
N GLU A 65 -1.09 26.51 5.92
CA GLU A 65 -1.38 25.45 4.92
C GLU A 65 -1.31 24.04 5.51
N ILE A 66 -0.36 23.79 6.42
CA ILE A 66 -0.16 22.48 7.05
C ILE A 66 -0.92 22.32 8.37
N CYS A 67 -1.37 23.42 8.99
CA CYS A 67 -1.95 23.44 10.33
C CYS A 67 -3.17 22.52 10.44
N GLN A 68 -4.06 22.56 9.45
CA GLN A 68 -5.25 21.71 9.41
C GLN A 68 -4.86 20.23 9.38
N ALA A 69 -3.94 19.83 8.50
CA ALA A 69 -3.55 18.43 8.38
C ALA A 69 -2.83 17.91 9.63
N LEU A 70 -1.99 18.73 10.28
CA LEU A 70 -1.39 18.42 11.58
C LEU A 70 -2.45 18.26 12.68
N ARG A 71 -3.45 19.14 12.69
CA ARG A 71 -4.57 19.06 13.65
C ARG A 71 -5.36 17.77 13.45
N GLU A 72 -5.70 17.45 12.21
CA GLU A 72 -6.41 16.22 11.83
C GLU A 72 -5.65 14.99 12.32
N GLN A 73 -4.34 14.91 12.08
CA GLN A 73 -3.55 13.79 12.57
C GLN A 73 -3.50 13.72 14.09
N ASN A 74 -3.40 14.87 14.77
CA ASN A 74 -3.42 14.92 16.22
C ASN A 74 -4.74 14.36 16.78
N GLU A 75 -5.86 14.80 16.21
CA GLU A 75 -7.19 14.36 16.62
C GLU A 75 -7.41 12.87 16.34
N ASP A 76 -6.99 12.38 15.17
CA ASP A 76 -7.09 10.97 14.78
C ASP A 76 -6.28 10.07 15.74
N ASP A 77 -5.04 10.45 16.06
CA ASP A 77 -4.20 9.67 16.96
C ASP A 77 -4.73 9.65 18.41
N HIS A 78 -5.30 10.76 18.89
CA HIS A 78 -5.98 10.79 20.18
C HIS A 78 -7.25 9.94 20.19
N ASP A 79 -8.02 9.97 19.10
CA ASP A 79 -9.26 9.23 18.97
C ASP A 79 -9.00 7.71 18.93
N LEU A 80 -8.00 7.27 18.17
CA LEU A 80 -7.57 5.86 18.11
C LEU A 80 -7.14 5.30 19.47
N ARG A 81 -6.73 6.17 20.38
CA ARG A 81 -6.21 5.82 21.72
C ARG A 81 -7.15 6.23 22.85
N SER A 82 -8.31 6.78 22.52
CA SER A 82 -9.32 7.25 23.49
C SER A 82 -10.01 6.10 24.23
N GLY A 83 -9.93 4.87 23.68
CA GLY A 83 -10.64 3.70 24.21
C GLY A 83 -12.13 3.68 23.90
N ARG A 84 -12.63 4.60 23.07
CA ARG A 84 -14.02 4.56 22.61
C ARG A 84 -14.28 3.30 21.76
N PRO A 85 -15.50 2.74 21.76
CA PRO A 85 -15.87 1.72 20.79
C PRO A 85 -15.82 2.31 19.38
N MET A 86 -15.08 1.67 18.48
CA MET A 86 -14.92 2.08 17.08
C MET A 86 -15.82 1.22 16.20
N ARG A 87 -17.05 1.70 15.98
CA ARG A 87 -18.02 1.05 15.09
C ARG A 87 -17.50 0.99 13.65
N GLU A 88 -16.65 1.94 13.27
CA GLU A 88 -16.03 1.96 11.96
C GLU A 88 -15.12 0.74 11.66
N PHE A 89 -14.69 0.01 12.69
CA PHE A 89 -13.91 -1.23 12.55
C PHE A 89 -14.77 -2.51 12.54
N GLU A 90 -16.10 -2.35 12.60
CA GLU A 90 -17.03 -3.46 12.41
C GLU A 90 -17.16 -3.74 10.90
N PHE A 91 -16.25 -4.56 10.38
CA PHE A 91 -16.20 -4.86 8.96
C PHE A 91 -17.31 -5.84 8.53
N PRO A 92 -17.94 -5.62 7.38
CA PRO A 92 -18.96 -6.52 6.85
C PRO A 92 -18.35 -7.88 6.46
N SER A 93 -19.17 -8.92 6.58
CA SER A 93 -18.80 -10.30 6.22
C SER A 93 -18.93 -10.55 4.71
N ALA A 94 -19.05 -11.82 4.32
CA ALA A 94 -19.36 -12.22 2.95
C ALA A 94 -20.67 -11.56 2.48
N GLN A 95 -20.70 -11.17 1.22
CA GLN A 95 -21.86 -10.58 0.58
C GLN A 95 -22.81 -11.61 -0.01
N GLY A 96 -24.07 -11.23 -0.15
CA GLY A 96 -25.05 -12.00 -0.90
C GLY A 96 -24.67 -12.05 -2.38
N PHE A 97 -25.08 -13.12 -3.07
CA PHE A 97 -24.77 -13.36 -4.48
C PHE A 97 -25.28 -12.25 -5.42
N ASP A 98 -26.33 -11.52 -5.02
CA ASP A 98 -26.98 -10.47 -5.82
C ASP A 98 -26.39 -9.06 -5.59
N GLU A 99 -25.47 -8.88 -4.63
CA GLU A 99 -24.88 -7.57 -4.33
C GLU A 99 -23.65 -7.30 -5.22
N ALA A 100 -23.77 -6.32 -6.12
CA ALA A 100 -22.66 -5.89 -6.96
C ALA A 100 -21.79 -4.85 -6.24
N VAL A 101 -20.50 -5.15 -6.09
CA VAL A 101 -19.51 -4.22 -5.53
C VAL A 101 -19.03 -3.27 -6.61
N ASN A 102 -18.95 -1.98 -6.27
CA ASN A 102 -18.37 -0.97 -7.13
C ASN A 102 -17.11 -0.40 -6.47
N MET A 103 -15.98 -0.47 -7.20
CA MET A 103 -14.66 -0.06 -6.74
C MET A 103 -14.19 1.28 -7.35
N ALA A 104 -15.11 2.20 -7.64
CA ALA A 104 -14.75 3.50 -8.21
C ALA A 104 -14.00 4.41 -7.23
N ASN A 105 -14.43 4.48 -5.97
CA ASN A 105 -13.81 5.26 -4.90
C ASN A 105 -14.18 4.68 -3.52
N TRP A 106 -13.61 5.21 -2.45
CA TRP A 106 -13.89 4.75 -1.07
C TRP A 106 -15.37 4.85 -0.68
N ASP A 107 -16.06 5.95 -1.00
CA ASP A 107 -17.46 6.17 -0.61
C ASP A 107 -18.40 5.13 -1.22
N VAL A 108 -18.27 4.94 -2.53
CA VAL A 108 -19.08 3.97 -3.28
C VAL A 108 -18.73 2.54 -2.87
N PHE A 109 -17.45 2.27 -2.59
CA PHE A 109 -17.02 0.97 -2.09
C PHE A 109 -17.65 0.66 -0.73
N PHE A 110 -17.58 1.58 0.24
CA PHE A 110 -18.17 1.40 1.57
C PHE A 110 -19.69 1.23 1.50
N TYR A 111 -20.36 2.04 0.67
CA TYR A 111 -21.79 1.94 0.45
C TYR A 111 -22.19 0.58 -0.14
N THR A 112 -21.54 0.17 -1.24
CA THR A 112 -21.87 -1.09 -1.92
C THR A 112 -21.48 -2.33 -1.12
N ARG A 113 -20.50 -2.23 -0.22
CA ARG A 113 -20.09 -3.30 0.71
C ARG A 113 -20.89 -3.33 2.02
N SER A 114 -21.90 -2.48 2.17
CA SER A 114 -22.72 -2.40 3.40
C SER A 114 -21.86 -2.18 4.66
N PHE A 115 -20.83 -1.34 4.55
CA PHE A 115 -20.10 -0.87 5.74
C PHE A 115 -21.03 -0.02 6.61
N PRO A 116 -20.78 0.06 7.93
CA PRO A 116 -21.45 1.03 8.78
C PRO A 116 -21.32 2.44 8.19
N SER A 117 -22.40 3.23 8.28
CA SER A 117 -22.38 4.62 7.80
C SER A 117 -21.23 5.37 8.46
N MET A 118 -20.31 5.88 7.62
CA MET A 118 -19.18 6.67 8.10
C MET A 118 -19.65 8.12 8.25
N ASP A 119 -20.05 8.48 9.46
CA ASP A 119 -20.64 9.79 9.75
C ASP A 119 -19.61 10.94 9.75
N SER A 120 -18.30 10.63 9.72
CA SER A 120 -17.23 11.62 9.80
C SER A 120 -16.03 11.29 8.92
N ASP A 121 -15.36 12.32 8.41
CA ASP A 121 -14.10 12.19 7.65
C ASP A 121 -13.02 11.46 8.45
N ARG A 122 -13.01 11.64 9.77
CA ARG A 122 -12.11 10.91 10.69
C ARG A 122 -12.31 9.40 10.60
N SER A 123 -13.55 8.93 10.64
CA SER A 123 -13.86 7.49 10.51
C SER A 123 -13.37 6.95 9.17
N MET A 124 -13.53 7.70 8.08
CA MET A 124 -13.00 7.33 6.76
C MET A 124 -11.47 7.24 6.76
N ARG A 125 -10.77 8.18 7.40
CA ARG A 125 -9.29 8.15 7.54
C ARG A 125 -8.81 6.92 8.31
N HIS A 126 -9.49 6.57 9.40
CA HIS A 126 -9.13 5.39 10.20
C HIS A 126 -9.30 4.08 9.41
N VAL A 127 -10.44 3.92 8.74
CA VAL A 127 -10.74 2.69 8.00
C VAL A 127 -9.89 2.55 6.75
N SER A 128 -9.74 3.62 5.96
CA SER A 128 -8.92 3.62 4.74
C SER A 128 -7.45 3.28 5.03
N LYS A 129 -6.89 3.72 6.17
CA LYS A 129 -5.51 3.39 6.54
C LYS A 129 -5.27 1.89 6.75
N LEU A 130 -6.26 1.15 7.26
CA LEU A 130 -6.16 -0.30 7.44
C LEU A 130 -6.46 -1.05 6.14
N LEU A 131 -7.49 -0.61 5.42
CA LEU A 131 -7.99 -1.30 4.23
C LEU A 131 -7.21 -0.98 2.95
N THR A 132 -6.39 0.08 2.93
CA THR A 132 -5.67 0.48 1.71
C THR A 132 -4.85 -0.67 1.11
N TYR A 133 -4.22 -1.52 1.92
CA TYR A 133 -3.41 -2.62 1.41
C TYR A 133 -4.23 -3.72 0.73
N PRO A 134 -5.17 -4.42 1.41
CA PRO A 134 -5.98 -5.45 0.76
C PRO A 134 -6.88 -4.91 -0.34
N ILE A 135 -7.42 -3.69 -0.19
CA ILE A 135 -8.35 -3.12 -1.17
C ILE A 135 -7.63 -2.60 -2.41
N THR A 136 -6.39 -2.10 -2.28
CA THR A 136 -5.56 -1.77 -3.46
C THR A 136 -5.32 -3.03 -4.31
N VAL A 137 -4.96 -4.15 -3.67
CA VAL A 137 -4.80 -5.44 -4.37
C VAL A 137 -6.12 -5.86 -5.04
N ALA A 138 -7.23 -5.80 -4.29
CA ALA A 138 -8.54 -6.16 -4.81
C ALA A 138 -8.97 -5.28 -5.98
N SER A 139 -8.67 -3.97 -5.95
CA SER A 139 -9.10 -2.99 -6.96
C SER A 139 -8.54 -3.27 -8.35
N ILE A 140 -7.33 -3.83 -8.43
CA ILE A 140 -6.70 -4.22 -9.68
C ILE A 140 -7.36 -5.50 -10.22
N LEU A 141 -7.61 -6.46 -9.34
CA LEU A 141 -8.12 -7.78 -9.68
C LEU A 141 -9.61 -7.77 -10.03
N HIS A 142 -10.40 -6.94 -9.36
CA HIS A 142 -11.85 -6.89 -9.50
C HIS A 142 -12.29 -6.44 -10.89
N GLN A 143 -13.45 -6.92 -11.36
CA GLN A 143 -13.97 -6.55 -12.70
C GLN A 143 -14.29 -5.06 -12.81
N SER A 144 -14.78 -4.46 -11.73
CA SER A 144 -15.09 -3.01 -11.65
C SER A 144 -13.85 -2.17 -11.29
N CYS A 145 -12.67 -2.52 -11.81
CA CYS A 145 -11.46 -1.78 -11.49
C CYS A 145 -11.60 -0.28 -11.86
N PRO A 146 -11.09 0.64 -11.04
CA PRO A 146 -11.21 2.08 -11.32
C PRO A 146 -10.35 2.52 -12.52
N TYR A 147 -9.30 1.76 -12.84
CA TYR A 147 -8.33 2.12 -13.86
C TYR A 147 -8.87 1.90 -15.28
N LYS A 148 -8.73 2.91 -16.14
CA LYS A 148 -9.27 2.88 -17.51
C LYS A 148 -8.33 2.16 -18.47
N LEU A 149 -8.92 1.24 -19.24
CA LEU A 149 -8.26 0.49 -20.31
C LEU A 149 -7.73 1.46 -21.39
N GLY A 150 -6.44 1.35 -21.73
CA GLY A 150 -5.77 2.17 -22.74
C GLY A 150 -5.22 3.51 -22.24
N LYS A 151 -5.72 4.04 -21.11
CA LYS A 151 -5.15 5.23 -20.47
C LYS A 151 -4.09 4.84 -19.44
N GLU A 152 -4.51 4.10 -18.41
CA GLU A 152 -3.67 3.68 -17.28
C GLU A 152 -3.22 2.24 -17.46
N VAL A 153 -4.14 1.33 -17.79
CA VAL A 153 -3.82 -0.08 -18.07
C VAL A 153 -3.36 -0.22 -19.52
N THR A 154 -2.20 -0.82 -19.72
CA THR A 154 -1.61 -1.05 -21.05
C THR A 154 -2.20 -2.29 -21.73
N ALA A 155 -1.86 -2.53 -23.00
CA ALA A 155 -2.25 -3.74 -23.71
C ALA A 155 -1.73 -5.02 -23.02
N GLU A 156 -0.49 -5.02 -22.53
CA GLU A 156 0.03 -6.15 -21.76
C GLU A 156 -0.66 -6.31 -20.42
N GLY A 157 -0.94 -5.20 -19.73
CA GLY A 157 -1.65 -5.24 -18.47
C GLY A 157 -3.05 -5.82 -18.62
N MET A 158 -3.74 -5.49 -19.72
CA MET A 158 -5.02 -6.12 -20.05
C MET A 158 -4.89 -7.63 -20.19
N ARG A 159 -3.87 -8.14 -20.87
CA ARG A 159 -3.65 -9.58 -21.04
C ARG A 159 -3.41 -10.28 -19.70
N SER A 160 -2.53 -9.72 -18.86
CA SER A 160 -2.22 -10.30 -17.55
C SER A 160 -3.42 -10.27 -16.59
N ILE A 161 -4.08 -9.11 -16.46
CA ILE A 161 -5.21 -8.95 -15.55
C ILE A 161 -6.42 -9.78 -16.04
N SER A 162 -6.65 -9.86 -17.35
CA SER A 162 -7.76 -10.67 -17.88
C SER A 162 -7.57 -12.17 -17.64
N ALA A 163 -6.33 -12.65 -17.69
CA ALA A 163 -6.03 -14.04 -17.40
C ALA A 163 -6.31 -14.35 -15.92
N LEU A 164 -5.85 -13.49 -15.00
CA LEU A 164 -6.17 -13.57 -13.57
C LEU A 164 -7.68 -13.51 -13.31
N ARG A 165 -8.41 -12.62 -14.00
CA ARG A 165 -9.87 -12.52 -13.89
C ARG A 165 -10.59 -13.78 -14.35
N THR A 166 -10.01 -14.53 -15.28
CA THR A 166 -10.60 -15.81 -15.72
C THR A 166 -10.53 -16.87 -14.63
N VAL A 167 -9.48 -16.85 -13.81
CA VAL A 167 -9.34 -17.71 -12.62
C VAL A 167 -10.25 -17.23 -11.48
N LEU A 168 -10.31 -15.92 -11.23
CA LEU A 168 -11.11 -15.31 -10.17
C LEU A 168 -12.63 -15.43 -10.39
N TYR A 169 -13.06 -15.40 -11.65
CA TYR A 169 -14.46 -15.48 -12.05
C TYR A 169 -14.61 -16.61 -13.07
N PRO A 170 -14.55 -17.88 -12.62
CA PRO A 170 -14.77 -19.00 -13.51
C PRO A 170 -16.16 -18.80 -14.12
N ARG A 171 -16.23 -18.73 -15.46
CA ARG A 171 -17.51 -18.70 -16.14
C ARG A 171 -18.24 -19.96 -15.70
N ASN A 172 -19.47 -19.81 -15.20
CA ASN A 172 -20.37 -20.93 -14.91
C ASN A 172 -20.65 -21.71 -16.20
N GLU A 173 -19.69 -22.52 -16.65
CA GLU A 173 -19.98 -23.66 -17.51
C GLU A 173 -20.80 -24.62 -16.66
N LEU A 174 -22.11 -24.41 -16.73
CA LEU A 174 -23.17 -25.39 -16.50
C LEU A 174 -22.78 -26.46 -15.48
N ALA A 175 -23.12 -26.20 -14.22
CA ALA A 175 -23.40 -27.24 -13.24
C ALA A 175 -24.50 -28.18 -13.80
N LYS A 176 -24.11 -29.11 -14.67
CA LYS A 176 -24.98 -30.14 -15.24
C LYS A 176 -24.90 -31.45 -14.48
N ASP A 177 -23.91 -31.63 -13.62
CA ASP A 177 -23.81 -32.76 -12.72
C ASP A 177 -23.48 -32.23 -11.32
N GLY A 178 -24.18 -32.73 -10.30
CA GLY A 178 -24.16 -32.27 -8.90
C GLY A 178 -22.84 -32.46 -8.14
N VAL A 179 -21.70 -32.25 -8.81
CA VAL A 179 -20.35 -32.19 -8.26
C VAL A 179 -19.70 -30.89 -8.77
N SER A 180 -20.29 -29.74 -8.45
CA SER A 180 -19.66 -28.45 -8.77
C SER A 180 -18.70 -28.08 -7.64
N LEU A 181 -17.45 -28.52 -7.74
CA LEU A 181 -16.32 -27.96 -7.00
C LEU A 181 -15.03 -28.33 -7.73
N VAL A 182 -14.90 -27.88 -8.99
CA VAL A 182 -13.55 -27.58 -9.47
C VAL A 182 -13.05 -26.49 -8.54
N ARG A 183 -12.21 -26.86 -7.55
CA ARG A 183 -11.54 -25.88 -6.71
C ARG A 183 -10.83 -24.93 -7.67
N SER A 184 -11.20 -23.65 -7.65
CA SER A 184 -10.41 -22.62 -8.30
C SER A 184 -8.98 -22.77 -7.81
N GLU A 185 -8.01 -22.69 -8.72
CA GLU A 185 -6.60 -22.64 -8.36
C GLU A 185 -6.37 -21.52 -7.34
N THR A 186 -5.45 -21.76 -6.40
CA THR A 186 -5.08 -20.79 -5.36
C THR A 186 -4.28 -19.67 -5.98
N ILE A 187 -4.68 -18.43 -5.73
CA ILE A 187 -3.91 -17.26 -6.15
C ILE A 187 -2.83 -16.98 -5.11
N ASN A 188 -1.57 -16.97 -5.55
CA ASN A 188 -0.43 -16.67 -4.68
C ASN A 188 -0.10 -15.18 -4.79
N LEU A 189 -0.25 -14.47 -3.68
CA LEU A 189 0.07 -13.06 -3.54
C LEU A 189 1.38 -12.92 -2.77
N PHE A 190 2.44 -12.56 -3.48
CA PHE A 190 3.76 -12.32 -2.90
C PHE A 190 3.91 -10.83 -2.55
N ILE A 191 3.83 -10.52 -1.26
CA ILE A 191 4.08 -9.17 -0.75
C ILE A 191 5.55 -9.08 -0.37
N VAL A 192 6.33 -8.41 -1.22
CA VAL A 192 7.78 -8.28 -1.07
C VAL A 192 8.14 -6.97 -0.37
N GLY A 193 9.03 -7.04 0.62
CA GLY A 193 9.35 -5.91 1.48
C GLY A 193 8.23 -5.60 2.48
N ALA A 194 7.49 -6.63 2.90
CA ALA A 194 6.35 -6.47 3.80
C ALA A 194 6.79 -5.87 5.15
N ARG A 195 6.12 -4.79 5.57
CA ARG A 195 6.35 -4.06 6.81
C ARG A 195 5.01 -3.86 7.51
N ALA A 196 4.35 -2.73 7.23
CA ALA A 196 3.06 -2.39 7.81
C ALA A 196 2.00 -3.46 7.48
N GLU A 197 2.06 -4.02 6.28
CA GLU A 197 1.15 -5.03 5.73
C GLU A 197 1.15 -6.33 6.55
N ALA A 198 2.33 -6.76 7.00
CA ALA A 198 2.51 -7.97 7.80
C ALA A 198 2.06 -7.78 9.26
N SER A 199 2.08 -6.54 9.76
CA SER A 199 1.64 -6.20 11.12
C SER A 199 0.12 -6.00 11.26
N LEU A 200 -0.61 -5.94 10.13
CA LEU A 200 -2.07 -5.86 10.16
C LEU A 200 -2.70 -7.12 10.78
N PRO A 201 -3.79 -6.99 11.53
CA PRO A 201 -4.57 -8.14 11.96
C PRO A 201 -5.06 -8.96 10.75
N GLN A 202 -4.94 -10.29 10.83
CA GLN A 202 -5.27 -11.19 9.71
C GLN A 202 -6.72 -11.07 9.22
N HIS A 203 -7.66 -10.69 10.09
CA HIS A 203 -9.06 -10.51 9.70
C HIS A 203 -9.27 -9.32 8.75
N ILE A 204 -8.33 -8.37 8.67
CA ILE A 204 -8.38 -7.26 7.70
C ILE A 204 -8.25 -7.80 6.28
N TRP A 205 -7.37 -8.79 6.08
CA TRP A 205 -7.17 -9.46 4.80
C TRP A 205 -8.37 -10.34 4.39
N LEU A 206 -9.30 -10.66 5.30
CA LEU A 206 -10.55 -11.33 4.91
C LEU A 206 -11.41 -10.46 3.98
N GLN A 207 -11.26 -9.12 4.03
CA GLN A 207 -11.98 -8.25 3.10
C GLN A 207 -11.61 -8.52 1.64
N LEU A 208 -10.36 -8.92 1.37
CA LEU A 208 -9.95 -9.40 0.04
C LEU A 208 -10.70 -10.69 -0.32
N ALA A 209 -10.70 -11.68 0.58
CA ALA A 209 -11.36 -12.97 0.35
C ALA A 209 -12.90 -12.85 0.26
N TYR A 210 -13.52 -11.85 0.88
CA TYR A 210 -14.96 -11.62 0.75
C TYR A 210 -15.37 -11.05 -0.61
N LEU A 211 -14.47 -10.36 -1.31
CA LEU A 211 -14.70 -9.87 -2.67
C LEU A 211 -14.65 -11.00 -3.72
N PHE A 212 -13.97 -12.11 -3.41
CA PHE A 212 -13.77 -13.24 -4.30
C PHE A 212 -14.17 -14.55 -3.61
N PRO A 213 -15.48 -14.87 -3.54
CA PRO A 213 -15.97 -16.00 -2.73
C PRO A 213 -15.50 -17.38 -3.21
N HIS A 214 -15.19 -17.53 -4.51
CA HIS A 214 -14.89 -18.81 -5.14
C HIS A 214 -13.39 -19.15 -5.19
N THR A 215 -12.51 -18.20 -4.90
CA THR A 215 -11.07 -18.36 -5.08
C THR A 215 -10.33 -18.26 -3.75
N PRO A 216 -9.53 -19.27 -3.38
CA PRO A 216 -8.66 -19.20 -2.21
C PRO A 216 -7.41 -18.36 -2.51
N PHE A 217 -6.95 -17.58 -1.52
CA PHE A 217 -5.73 -16.78 -1.59
C PHE A 217 -4.66 -17.33 -0.63
N HIS A 218 -3.43 -17.37 -1.12
CA HIS A 218 -2.25 -17.58 -0.29
C HIS A 218 -1.41 -16.30 -0.33
N ILE A 219 -1.30 -15.62 0.80
CA ILE A 219 -0.52 -14.39 0.94
C ILE A 219 0.84 -14.72 1.57
N HIS A 220 1.91 -14.40 0.86
CA HIS A 220 3.28 -14.57 1.30
C HIS A 220 3.84 -13.21 1.69
N PHE A 221 4.05 -12.98 2.98
CA PHE A 221 4.75 -11.80 3.49
C PHE A 221 6.25 -12.10 3.54
N ILE A 222 7.02 -11.42 2.70
CA ILE A 222 8.45 -11.65 2.51
C ILE A 222 9.20 -10.37 2.83
N GLY A 223 10.16 -10.44 3.74
CA GLY A 223 11.08 -9.36 4.02
C GLY A 223 11.57 -9.34 5.46
N PRO A 224 12.67 -8.64 5.74
CA PRO A 224 13.30 -8.63 7.06
C PRO A 224 12.38 -8.13 8.18
N ASP A 225 11.48 -7.20 7.86
CA ASP A 225 10.53 -6.59 8.79
C ASP A 225 9.17 -7.31 8.84
N ALA A 226 8.98 -8.38 8.04
CA ALA A 226 7.73 -9.14 8.01
C ALA A 226 7.50 -9.93 9.31
N LEU A 227 8.59 -10.28 9.99
CA LEU A 227 8.58 -10.98 11.28
C LEU A 227 9.52 -10.29 12.26
N PRO A 228 9.19 -10.26 13.57
CA PRO A 228 10.16 -9.90 14.58
C PRO A 228 11.39 -10.81 14.50
N ALA A 229 12.59 -10.24 14.64
CA ALA A 229 13.88 -10.92 14.42
C ALA A 229 14.11 -12.26 15.16
N ASN A 230 13.30 -12.57 16.18
CA ASN A 230 13.43 -13.78 17.00
C ASN A 230 12.40 -14.88 16.65
N LYS A 231 11.68 -14.77 15.52
CA LYS A 231 10.70 -15.78 15.11
C LYS A 231 11.11 -16.45 13.81
N ASP A 232 11.02 -17.77 13.81
CA ASP A 232 11.20 -18.58 12.61
C ASP A 232 10.02 -18.38 11.63
N PRO A 233 10.24 -18.56 10.32
CA PRO A 233 9.18 -18.54 9.32
C PRO A 233 8.07 -19.53 9.66
N TYR A 234 6.82 -19.09 9.55
CA TYR A 234 5.66 -19.93 9.83
C TYR A 234 4.54 -19.67 8.84
N THR A 235 3.68 -20.68 8.70
CA THR A 235 2.46 -20.60 7.90
C THR A 235 1.25 -20.78 8.81
N THR A 236 0.25 -19.95 8.61
CA THR A 236 -1.00 -19.95 9.37
C THR A 236 -2.17 -19.80 8.40
N SER A 237 -3.31 -20.36 8.76
CA SER A 237 -4.55 -20.21 8.00
C SER A 237 -5.61 -19.63 8.91
N LEU A 238 -6.29 -18.60 8.43
CA LEU A 238 -7.42 -18.01 9.16
C LEU A 238 -8.73 -18.72 8.82
N ASN A 239 -8.85 -19.15 7.55
CA ASN A 239 -9.98 -19.92 7.05
C ASN A 239 -9.52 -20.74 5.83
N GLU A 240 -10.36 -21.65 5.32
CA GLU A 240 -10.06 -22.48 4.13
C GLU A 240 -9.72 -21.68 2.86
N ARG A 241 -10.09 -20.38 2.85
CA ARG A 241 -9.91 -19.47 1.71
C ARG A 241 -8.72 -18.53 1.84
N LEU A 242 -8.08 -18.45 3.01
CA LEU A 242 -7.02 -17.47 3.24
C LEU A 242 -5.89 -18.06 4.09
N MET A 243 -4.76 -18.27 3.43
CA MET A 243 -3.52 -18.77 4.01
C MET A 243 -2.47 -17.66 4.02
N PHE A 244 -1.65 -17.65 5.05
CA PHE A 244 -0.58 -16.68 5.22
C PHE A 244 0.74 -17.40 5.50
N THR A 245 1.77 -17.05 4.75
CA THR A 245 3.15 -17.45 5.04
C THR A 245 3.96 -16.21 5.35
N TYR A 246 4.69 -16.24 6.46
CA TYR A 246 5.59 -15.17 6.86
C TYR A 246 7.02 -15.68 6.78
N ASP A 247 7.88 -14.95 6.06
CA ASP A 247 9.30 -15.26 5.93
C ASP A 247 10.13 -13.97 6.06
N SER A 248 11.17 -14.02 6.91
CA SER A 248 12.05 -12.89 7.18
C SER A 248 13.21 -12.76 6.19
N CYS A 249 13.38 -13.71 5.26
CA CYS A 249 14.45 -13.63 4.26
C CYS A 249 14.18 -12.56 3.18
N MET A 250 15.23 -12.20 2.45
CA MET A 250 15.11 -11.37 1.27
C MET A 250 14.45 -12.14 0.14
N TYR A 251 13.72 -11.45 -0.74
CA TYR A 251 12.99 -12.13 -1.82
C TYR A 251 13.89 -12.93 -2.76
N HIS A 252 15.12 -12.48 -3.03
CA HIS A 252 16.01 -13.21 -3.92
C HIS A 252 16.42 -14.58 -3.36
N ASP A 253 16.49 -14.75 -2.03
CA ASP A 253 16.71 -16.06 -1.40
C ASP A 253 15.41 -16.86 -1.36
N TYR A 254 14.28 -16.18 -1.12
CA TYR A 254 12.95 -16.80 -1.12
C TYR A 254 12.59 -17.39 -2.47
N HIS A 255 12.95 -16.70 -3.56
CA HIS A 255 12.69 -17.12 -4.93
C HIS A 255 13.26 -18.51 -5.24
N GLU A 256 14.42 -18.86 -4.66
CA GLU A 256 15.05 -20.18 -4.84
C GLU A 256 14.33 -21.31 -4.11
N LYS A 257 13.50 -20.97 -3.10
CA LYS A 257 12.67 -21.95 -2.39
C LYS A 257 11.43 -22.37 -3.20
N ILE A 258 11.05 -21.57 -4.21
CA ILE A 258 9.87 -21.82 -5.03
C ILE A 258 10.30 -22.49 -6.34
N GLU A 259 9.77 -23.68 -6.61
CA GLU A 259 10.15 -24.45 -7.79
C GLU A 259 9.57 -23.88 -9.10
N LYS A 260 8.35 -23.33 -9.05
CA LYS A 260 7.64 -22.83 -10.24
C LYS A 260 6.77 -21.63 -9.89
N PHE A 261 6.81 -20.64 -10.76
CA PHE A 261 5.89 -19.50 -10.77
C PHE A 261 4.93 -19.63 -11.96
N ASP A 262 3.66 -19.37 -11.71
CA ASP A 262 2.64 -19.31 -12.75
C ASP A 262 2.14 -17.86 -12.94
N PRO A 263 2.44 -17.21 -14.08
CA PRO A 263 1.95 -15.87 -14.40
C PRO A 263 0.42 -15.69 -14.41
N TYR A 264 -0.35 -16.79 -14.37
CA TYR A 264 -1.81 -16.77 -14.36
C TYR A 264 -2.44 -16.87 -12.97
N THR A 265 -1.68 -17.27 -11.95
CA THR A 265 -2.15 -17.36 -10.55
C THR A 265 -1.31 -16.53 -9.59
N ASP A 266 -0.08 -16.18 -9.97
CA ASP A 266 0.89 -15.55 -9.09
C ASP A 266 1.02 -14.05 -9.36
N LEU A 267 1.04 -13.26 -8.30
CA LEU A 267 1.22 -11.81 -8.35
C LEU A 267 2.24 -11.34 -7.32
N PHE A 268 2.99 -10.31 -7.69
CA PHE A 268 3.89 -9.61 -6.78
C PHE A 268 3.31 -8.23 -6.44
N PHE A 269 3.33 -7.89 -5.16
CA PHE A 269 3.03 -6.56 -4.66
C PHE A 269 4.19 -6.04 -3.83
N ILE A 270 4.62 -4.83 -4.15
CA ILE A 270 5.74 -4.17 -3.49
C ILE A 270 5.24 -2.81 -2.99
N PHE A 271 5.01 -2.71 -1.69
CA PHE A 271 4.45 -1.50 -1.10
C PHE A 271 5.55 -0.50 -0.74
N SER A 272 5.57 0.63 -1.46
CA SER A 272 6.47 1.76 -1.26
C SER A 272 7.94 1.36 -1.03
N PRO A 273 8.58 0.74 -2.03
CA PRO A 273 9.92 0.17 -1.88
C PRO A 273 11.02 1.22 -1.75
N GLY A 274 10.81 2.44 -2.26
CA GLY A 274 11.81 3.51 -2.26
C GLY A 274 13.04 3.19 -3.10
N ILE A 275 12.83 2.60 -4.28
CA ILE A 275 13.88 2.16 -5.23
C ILE A 275 14.71 3.36 -5.73
N GLY A 276 14.07 4.53 -5.84
CA GLY A 276 14.69 5.78 -6.27
C GLY A 276 15.74 6.32 -5.30
N TYR A 277 15.76 5.86 -4.05
CA TYR A 277 16.79 6.24 -3.09
C TYR A 277 18.03 5.36 -3.27
N THR A 278 19.19 6.00 -3.43
CA THR A 278 20.49 5.33 -3.66
C THR A 278 20.84 4.32 -2.57
N SER A 279 20.40 4.53 -1.33
CA SER A 279 20.63 3.61 -0.21
C SER A 279 19.89 2.28 -0.36
N ALA A 280 18.73 2.27 -1.01
CA ALA A 280 17.88 1.08 -1.16
C ALA A 280 17.99 0.45 -2.57
N ARG A 281 18.37 1.24 -3.59
CA ARG A 281 18.46 0.82 -5.00
C ARG A 281 19.28 -0.45 -5.18
N ASP A 282 20.46 -0.54 -4.55
CA ASP A 282 21.35 -1.70 -4.71
C ASP A 282 20.80 -2.98 -4.07
N GLY A 283 20.03 -2.86 -2.99
CA GLY A 283 19.38 -4.01 -2.35
C GLY A 283 18.16 -4.52 -3.12
N TRP A 284 17.44 -3.62 -3.80
CA TRP A 284 16.28 -3.97 -4.61
C TRP A 284 16.64 -4.57 -5.97
N LYS A 285 17.82 -4.26 -6.51
CA LYS A 285 18.26 -4.74 -7.82
C LYS A 285 18.10 -6.26 -8.06
N PRO A 286 18.70 -7.13 -7.23
CA PRO A 286 18.58 -8.58 -7.41
C PRO A 286 17.14 -9.08 -7.23
N THR A 287 16.38 -8.43 -6.35
CA THR A 287 14.97 -8.77 -6.08
C THR A 287 14.08 -8.51 -7.29
N ILE A 288 14.22 -7.33 -7.92
CA ILE A 288 13.43 -6.96 -9.10
C ILE A 288 13.84 -7.80 -10.31
N GLN A 289 15.13 -8.09 -10.50
CA GLN A 289 15.60 -8.98 -11.58
C GLN A 289 14.94 -10.36 -11.50
N LYS A 290 15.04 -11.03 -10.34
CA LYS A 290 14.39 -12.33 -10.13
C LYS A 290 12.87 -12.25 -10.27
N ALA A 291 12.24 -11.15 -9.84
CA ALA A 291 10.80 -10.97 -10.01
C ALA A 291 10.42 -10.82 -11.50
N LEU A 292 11.20 -10.10 -12.31
CA LEU A 292 10.97 -9.97 -13.75
C LEU A 292 11.12 -11.30 -14.48
N GLU A 293 12.07 -12.15 -14.07
CA GLU A 293 12.25 -13.50 -14.62
C GLU A 293 11.01 -14.39 -14.51
N THR A 294 10.19 -14.19 -13.46
CA THR A 294 8.94 -14.94 -13.27
C THR A 294 7.87 -14.65 -14.33
N LYS A 295 7.97 -13.51 -15.05
CA LYS A 295 6.95 -13.02 -15.99
C LYS A 295 5.57 -12.81 -15.37
N CYS A 296 5.48 -12.80 -14.04
CA CYS A 296 4.27 -12.48 -13.29
C CYS A 296 4.06 -10.97 -13.28
N SER A 297 2.85 -10.54 -12.95
CA SER A 297 2.57 -9.10 -12.82
C SER A 297 3.10 -8.59 -11.49
N ILE A 298 3.89 -7.52 -11.53
CA ILE A 298 4.47 -6.88 -10.35
C ILE A 298 3.82 -5.51 -10.22
N PHE A 299 3.16 -5.27 -9.09
CA PHE A 299 2.55 -3.99 -8.76
C PHE A 299 3.34 -3.29 -7.66
N LEU A 300 3.60 -2.01 -7.86
CA LEU A 300 4.38 -1.18 -6.96
C LEU A 300 3.54 0.03 -6.54
N THR A 301 3.68 0.45 -5.29
CA THR A 301 3.07 1.68 -4.77
C THR A 301 4.14 2.67 -4.33
N GLY A 302 3.75 3.93 -4.10
CA GLY A 302 4.61 4.96 -3.51
C GLY A 302 3.84 5.88 -2.57
N PHE A 303 4.58 6.69 -1.83
CA PHE A 303 4.01 7.54 -0.76
C PHE A 303 3.65 8.97 -1.19
N ASP A 304 4.26 9.46 -2.27
CA ASP A 304 3.94 10.72 -2.91
C ASP A 304 4.25 10.67 -4.43
N GLU A 305 3.97 11.75 -5.16
CA GLU A 305 4.21 11.84 -6.60
C GLU A 305 5.70 11.84 -6.96
N ALA A 306 6.54 12.48 -6.14
CA ALA A 306 7.97 12.60 -6.41
C ALA A 306 8.70 11.27 -6.20
N ASP A 307 8.34 10.53 -5.15
CA ASP A 307 8.75 9.18 -4.80
C ASP A 307 8.41 8.22 -5.94
N VAL A 308 7.15 8.21 -6.40
CA VAL A 308 6.73 7.39 -7.54
C VAL A 308 7.52 7.76 -8.81
N ALA A 309 7.71 9.05 -9.09
CA ALA A 309 8.46 9.49 -10.26
C ALA A 309 9.95 9.10 -10.19
N ASN A 310 10.56 9.14 -9.01
CA ASN A 310 11.94 8.74 -8.80
C ASN A 310 12.11 7.22 -8.91
N ASP A 311 11.18 6.45 -8.33
CA ASP A 311 11.15 4.99 -8.43
C ASP A 311 10.99 4.54 -9.89
N VAL A 312 10.09 5.18 -10.65
CA VAL A 312 9.87 4.91 -12.07
C VAL A 312 11.14 5.19 -12.88
N LYS A 313 11.78 6.35 -12.69
CA LYS A 313 13.04 6.68 -13.39
C LYS A 313 14.14 5.68 -13.07
N ALA A 314 14.28 5.28 -11.81
CA ALA A 314 15.30 4.31 -11.41
C ALA A 314 15.07 2.94 -12.09
N VAL A 315 13.82 2.50 -12.20
CA VAL A 315 13.47 1.24 -12.88
C VAL A 315 13.63 1.35 -14.40
N GLU A 316 13.28 2.49 -15.01
CA GLU A 316 13.53 2.72 -16.44
C GLU A 316 15.03 2.71 -16.77
N GLU A 317 15.88 3.31 -15.93
CA GLU A 317 17.33 3.33 -16.09
C GLU A 317 17.98 1.96 -15.89
N ASP A 318 17.55 1.20 -14.87
CA ASP A 318 18.20 -0.06 -14.49
C ASP A 318 17.73 -1.26 -15.33
N TYR A 319 16.52 -1.20 -15.92
CA TYR A 319 15.87 -2.34 -16.57
C TYR A 319 15.35 -2.02 -17.98
N GLU A 320 15.95 -1.05 -18.64
CA GLU A 320 15.54 -0.65 -19.99
C GLU A 320 15.51 -1.86 -20.93
N GLY A 321 14.32 -2.16 -21.46
CA GLY A 321 14.15 -3.25 -22.41
C GLY A 321 13.76 -4.60 -21.82
N ASP A 322 13.89 -4.82 -20.51
CA ASP A 322 13.59 -6.11 -19.86
C ASP A 322 12.16 -6.22 -19.31
N PHE A 323 11.44 -5.10 -19.19
CA PHE A 323 10.07 -5.07 -18.71
C PHE A 323 9.08 -4.46 -19.70
N ASP A 324 7.83 -4.87 -19.57
CA ASP A 324 6.66 -4.25 -20.16
C ASP A 324 5.81 -3.60 -19.06
N TRP A 325 5.26 -2.43 -19.37
CA TRP A 325 4.30 -1.76 -18.50
C TRP A 325 3.01 -2.56 -18.42
N VAL A 326 2.51 -2.80 -17.21
CA VAL A 326 1.17 -3.37 -16.94
C VAL A 326 0.20 -2.23 -16.60
N LEU A 327 0.63 -1.35 -15.71
CA LEU A 327 -0.13 -0.18 -15.26
C LEU A 327 0.83 1.01 -15.24
N LYS A 328 0.47 2.07 -15.97
CA LYS A 328 1.24 3.32 -15.94
C LYS A 328 1.11 3.99 -14.58
N PRO A 329 2.12 4.78 -14.16
CA PRO A 329 2.06 5.58 -12.93
C PRO A 329 0.77 6.40 -12.87
N SER A 330 -0.01 6.12 -11.84
CA SER A 330 -1.32 6.73 -11.62
C SER A 330 -1.60 6.88 -10.12
N VAL A 331 -2.55 7.75 -9.79
CA VAL A 331 -3.00 7.90 -8.41
C VAL A 331 -3.83 6.68 -8.03
N ASN A 332 -3.58 6.13 -6.85
CA ASN A 332 -4.37 5.03 -6.33
C ASN A 332 -5.68 5.58 -5.72
N GLU A 333 -6.81 5.20 -6.29
CA GLU A 333 -8.14 5.58 -5.77
C GLU A 333 -8.38 5.04 -4.35
N PHE A 334 -7.71 3.94 -3.98
CA PHE A 334 -7.78 3.31 -2.65
C PHE A 334 -6.58 3.64 -1.77
N ARG A 335 -5.90 4.78 -2.00
CA ARG A 335 -4.89 5.30 -1.08
C ARG A 335 -5.49 5.57 0.30
N SER A 336 -4.65 5.55 1.33
CA SER A 336 -5.05 6.00 2.67
C SER A 336 -5.49 7.46 2.63
N LEU A 337 -6.63 7.78 3.25
CA LEU A 337 -7.06 9.18 3.44
C LEU A 337 -6.37 9.81 4.65
N LYS A 338 -5.86 8.99 5.58
CA LYS A 338 -5.01 9.46 6.68
C LYS A 338 -3.64 9.85 6.14
N ARG A 339 -3.24 11.10 6.41
CA ARG A 339 -1.88 11.59 6.21
C ARG A 339 -1.00 11.10 7.34
N ASP A 340 0.23 10.73 7.02
CA ASP A 340 1.27 10.49 8.00
C ASP A 340 2.30 11.62 7.92
N VAL A 341 2.55 12.24 9.06
CA VAL A 341 3.51 13.34 9.19
C VAL A 341 4.88 12.79 9.56
N ASN A 342 5.90 13.19 8.82
CA ASN A 342 7.29 12.93 9.17
C ASN A 342 7.67 13.68 10.45
N LEU A 343 8.23 12.97 11.43
CA LEU A 343 8.56 13.55 12.74
C LEU A 343 9.80 14.45 12.71
N THR A 344 10.67 14.29 11.70
CA THR A 344 11.86 15.14 11.54
C THR A 344 11.56 16.42 10.77
N ASP A 345 10.59 16.37 9.85
CA ASP A 345 10.13 17.54 9.10
C ASP A 345 8.60 17.51 8.96
N LEU A 346 7.92 18.35 9.74
CA LEU A 346 6.45 18.41 9.77
C LEU A 346 5.83 18.95 8.47
N ARG A 347 6.63 19.55 7.58
CA ARG A 347 6.19 20.01 6.25
C ARG A 347 5.96 18.82 5.30
N GLN A 348 6.64 17.71 5.55
CA GLN A 348 6.53 16.50 4.75
C GLN A 348 5.40 15.62 5.29
N MET A 349 4.33 15.54 4.51
CA MET A 349 3.20 14.67 4.77
C MET A 349 3.08 13.66 3.64
N ILE A 350 2.96 12.40 4.02
CA ILE A 350 2.85 11.29 3.08
C ILE A 350 1.47 10.64 3.17
N PHE A 351 1.02 10.06 2.06
CA PHE A 351 -0.15 9.18 2.05
C PHE A 351 0.31 7.75 1.83
N ALA A 352 -0.13 6.83 2.69
CA ALA A 352 0.12 5.41 2.44
C ALA A 352 -0.55 4.98 1.13
N ASN A 353 0.24 4.37 0.24
CA ASN A 353 -0.16 3.90 -1.08
C ASN A 353 -0.76 5.00 -1.97
N TRP A 354 -0.16 6.19 -2.00
CA TRP A 354 -0.64 7.34 -2.79
C TRP A 354 -0.75 7.02 -4.29
N GLY A 355 0.31 6.44 -4.85
CA GLY A 355 0.41 6.11 -6.27
C GLY A 355 0.54 4.62 -6.47
N ILE A 356 0.19 4.18 -7.68
CA ILE A 356 0.29 2.79 -8.11
C ILE A 356 0.74 2.70 -9.56
N TRP A 357 1.54 1.67 -9.82
CA TRP A 357 2.00 1.32 -11.15
C TRP A 357 2.35 -0.16 -11.17
N GLY A 358 2.60 -0.69 -12.36
CA GLY A 358 2.90 -2.11 -12.50
C GLY A 358 3.72 -2.41 -13.73
N ILE A 359 4.59 -3.40 -13.58
CA ILE A 359 5.52 -3.89 -14.59
C ILE A 359 5.46 -5.41 -14.66
N ARG A 360 6.01 -5.94 -15.74
CA ARG A 360 6.11 -7.38 -15.98
C ARG A 360 7.37 -7.65 -16.79
N GLY A 361 8.06 -8.76 -16.57
CA GLY A 361 9.17 -9.17 -17.45
C GLY A 361 8.68 -9.50 -18.87
N LYS A 362 9.46 -9.11 -19.88
CA LYS A 362 9.12 -9.36 -21.29
C LYS A 362 9.06 -10.84 -21.61
N ARG A 363 8.12 -11.21 -22.48
CA ARG A 363 8.14 -12.50 -23.18
C ARG A 363 8.87 -12.29 -24.49
N TYR A 364 10.07 -12.86 -24.63
CA TYR A 364 10.69 -12.99 -25.93
C TYR A 364 9.84 -13.97 -26.74
N ASP A 365 9.01 -13.44 -27.63
CA ASP A 365 8.34 -14.26 -28.64
C ASP A 365 9.43 -14.92 -29.48
N VAL A 366 9.42 -16.26 -29.53
CA VAL A 366 10.29 -17.00 -30.44
C VAL A 366 9.84 -16.61 -31.85
N THR A 367 10.54 -15.67 -32.48
CA THR A 367 10.42 -15.45 -33.90
C THR A 367 10.90 -16.72 -34.57
N HIS A 368 9.95 -17.57 -35.00
CA HIS A 368 10.23 -18.57 -36.00
C HIS A 368 10.79 -17.82 -37.21
N GLN A 369 12.11 -17.86 -37.39
CA GLN A 369 12.69 -17.54 -38.68
C GLN A 369 12.07 -18.56 -39.64
N PRO A 370 11.37 -18.12 -40.70
CA PRO A 370 11.00 -19.05 -41.75
C PRO A 370 12.32 -19.62 -42.27
N GLU A 371 12.47 -20.94 -42.19
CA GLU A 371 13.54 -21.64 -42.90
C GLU A 371 13.35 -21.32 -44.38
N ASP A 372 14.32 -20.62 -44.97
CA ASP A 372 14.39 -20.40 -46.41
C ASP A 372 14.69 -21.76 -47.06
N ASP A 373 13.65 -22.41 -47.60
CA ASP A 373 13.72 -23.58 -48.50
C ASP A 373 14.23 -23.19 -49.91
#